data_AF-A0AAD3QZC8-F1
#
_entry.id   AF-A0AAD3QZC8-F1
#
_cell.length_a   1.000
_cell.length_b   1.000
_cell.length_c   1.000
_cell.angle_alpha   90.00
_cell.angle_beta   90.00
_cell.angle_gamma   90.00
#
_symmetry.space_group_name_H-M   'P 1'
#
loop_
_entity.id
_entity.type
_entity.pdbx_description
1 polymer ?
#
loop_
_entity_poly.entity_id
_entity_poly.type
_entity_poly.pdbx_seq_one_letter_code
_entity_poly.pdbx_strand_id
1 'polypeptide(L)'
;MMTGLTGLGGLQQADVGDPDSVRKQQSLGQPQQDIGDILQQIMAITDESLDEAQARKHALNCHRMKPALFSVLCEIKEKTVLSIRGVQEEDPPDPQIMRLDNMLLAEGVSGPEKGGGSAAAAAAAAAAGGSPTDSSIEHSDYRAKLAQIRQIYHSELEKYEQACSEFTNHVMNLLREQSRTRPISPKEIERMVAIIHRKFSSIQMQLKQSTCEAVMILRSRFLD
;
A
#
# COMPACT_ATOMS: atom_id res chain seq x y z
N MET A 1 17.87 72.75 -63.09
CA MET A 1 17.45 71.70 -62.12
C MET A 1 18.69 71.38 -61.30
N MET A 2 18.90 72.14 -60.21
CA MET A 2 18.74 71.67 -58.83
C MET A 2 19.66 70.47 -58.51
N THR A 3 20.87 70.72 -57.96
CA THR A 3 21.28 70.65 -56.51
C THR A 3 22.08 69.33 -56.32
N GLY A 4 23.22 69.16 -55.64
CA GLY A 4 24.21 69.95 -54.89
C GLY A 4 25.36 68.95 -54.53
N LEU A 5 26.64 69.29 -54.71
CA LEU A 5 27.63 69.72 -53.68
C LEU A 5 28.09 68.67 -52.63
N THR A 6 29.35 68.21 -52.82
CA THR A 6 30.52 68.17 -51.89
C THR A 6 30.59 67.29 -50.62
N GLY A 7 31.77 66.65 -50.45
CA GLY A 7 32.52 66.51 -49.17
C GLY A 7 32.91 65.06 -48.80
N LEU A 8 34.11 64.55 -49.13
CA LEU A 8 35.38 64.57 -48.36
C LEU A 8 35.38 63.85 -46.99
N GLY A 9 36.35 62.95 -46.80
CA GLY A 9 36.94 62.60 -45.49
C GLY A 9 36.85 61.13 -45.09
N GLY A 10 37.97 60.41 -45.16
CA GLY A 10 38.08 59.04 -44.64
C GLY A 10 38.20 58.99 -43.12
N LEU A 11 38.12 57.77 -42.55
CA LEU A 11 38.83 57.31 -41.36
C LEU A 11 38.46 55.85 -41.03
N GLN A 12 39.52 55.10 -40.73
CA GLN A 12 39.64 53.98 -39.81
C GLN A 12 38.73 52.75 -39.92
N GLN A 13 39.41 51.66 -40.31
CA GLN A 13 39.14 50.26 -40.03
C GLN A 13 38.72 50.04 -38.56
N ALA A 14 37.51 49.54 -38.35
CA ALA A 14 37.08 48.94 -37.09
C ALA A 14 36.68 47.49 -37.39
N ASP A 15 37.57 46.60 -36.97
CA ASP A 15 37.38 45.16 -36.88
C ASP A 15 36.12 44.89 -36.05
N VAL A 16 35.07 44.38 -36.69
CA VAL A 16 33.84 43.99 -36.02
C VAL A 16 34.13 42.69 -35.29
N GLY A 17 34.55 42.82 -34.03
CA GLY A 17 34.71 41.73 -33.10
C GLY A 17 33.44 40.90 -33.01
N ASP A 18 33.59 39.63 -33.34
CA ASP A 18 32.58 38.58 -33.31
C ASP A 18 31.95 38.44 -31.89
N PRO A 19 30.61 38.48 -31.75
CA PRO A 19 29.94 38.38 -30.45
C PRO A 19 30.01 36.99 -29.80
N ASP A 20 30.55 35.95 -30.45
CA ASP A 20 30.72 34.62 -29.86
C ASP A 20 31.88 34.51 -28.86
N SER A 21 32.84 35.44 -28.87
CA SER A 21 33.96 35.40 -27.90
C SER A 21 33.51 35.71 -26.46
N VAL A 22 32.49 36.55 -26.27
CA VAL A 22 32.00 36.92 -24.94
C VAL A 22 31.21 35.78 -24.29
N ARG A 23 30.55 34.94 -25.10
CA ARG A 23 29.79 33.78 -24.60
C ARG A 23 30.69 32.61 -24.16
N LYS A 24 31.89 32.49 -24.75
CA LYS A 24 32.88 31.47 -24.33
C LYS A 24 33.63 31.82 -23.04
N GLN A 25 33.70 33.11 -22.66
CA GLN A 25 34.53 33.53 -21.52
C GLN A 25 33.82 33.46 -20.16
N GLN A 26 32.48 33.40 -20.12
CA GLN A 26 31.71 33.25 -18.86
C GLN A 26 31.48 31.79 -18.42
N SER A 27 31.93 30.80 -19.20
CA SER A 27 31.74 29.37 -18.88
C SER A 27 32.93 28.73 -18.15
N LEU A 28 33.87 29.51 -17.59
CA LEU A 28 35.13 28.99 -17.04
C LEU A 28 35.14 28.75 -15.52
N GLY A 29 33.98 28.61 -14.85
CA GLY A 29 33.94 28.58 -13.38
C GLY A 29 33.11 27.51 -12.71
N GLN A 30 32.36 26.68 -13.44
CA GLN A 30 31.66 25.54 -12.86
C GLN A 30 32.12 24.27 -13.58
N PRO A 31 32.65 23.26 -12.86
CA PRO A 31 32.79 21.95 -13.45
C PRO A 31 31.37 21.46 -13.73
N GLN A 32 30.94 21.56 -14.98
CA GLN A 32 29.83 20.75 -15.47
C GLN A 32 30.27 19.32 -15.24
N GLN A 33 29.71 18.68 -14.20
CA GLN A 33 29.95 17.26 -13.96
C GLN A 33 29.62 16.53 -15.26
N ASP A 34 30.58 15.77 -15.79
CA ASP A 34 30.38 15.07 -17.05
C ASP A 34 29.25 14.06 -16.86
N ILE A 35 28.43 13.83 -17.90
CA ILE A 35 27.32 12.88 -17.82
C ILE A 35 27.85 11.49 -17.42
N GLY A 36 29.07 11.16 -17.87
CA GLY A 36 29.81 9.97 -17.46
C GLY A 36 30.06 9.93 -15.94
N ASP A 37 30.50 11.04 -15.34
CA ASP A 37 30.75 11.12 -13.89
C ASP A 37 29.46 10.95 -13.08
N ILE A 38 28.36 11.55 -13.55
CA ILE A 38 27.04 11.42 -12.90
C ILE A 38 26.56 9.97 -12.96
N LEU A 39 26.68 9.32 -14.11
CA LEU A 39 26.30 7.91 -14.28
C LEU A 39 27.18 6.99 -13.43
N GLN A 40 28.49 7.22 -13.40
CA GLN A 40 29.43 6.49 -12.56
C GLN A 40 29.08 6.65 -11.08
N GLN A 41 28.72 7.86 -10.66
CA GLN A 41 28.28 8.13 -9.30
C GLN A 41 26.97 7.40 -8.97
N ILE A 42 26.01 7.35 -9.91
CA ILE A 42 24.76 6.60 -9.73
C ILE A 42 25.02 5.09 -9.61
N MET A 43 25.90 4.54 -10.45
CA MET A 43 26.26 3.13 -10.41
C MET A 43 26.97 2.76 -9.10
N ALA A 44 27.81 3.65 -8.56
CA ALA A 44 28.51 3.42 -7.30
C ALA A 44 27.58 3.39 -6.06
N ILE A 45 26.34 3.89 -6.16
CA ILE A 45 25.37 3.88 -5.03
C ILE A 45 25.06 2.44 -4.58
N THR A 46 25.12 1.46 -5.48
CA THR A 46 24.82 0.06 -5.12
C THR A 46 25.90 -0.58 -4.24
N ASP A 47 27.12 -0.04 -4.26
CA ASP A 47 28.26 -0.53 -3.47
C ASP A 47 28.42 0.21 -2.14
N GLU A 48 27.51 1.16 -1.88
CA GLU A 48 27.59 2.08 -0.77
C GLU A 48 27.11 1.44 0.54
N SER A 49 27.80 1.73 1.63
CA SER A 49 27.38 1.22 2.93
C SER A 49 26.08 1.88 3.40
N LEU A 50 25.33 1.19 4.27
CA LEU A 50 24.10 1.73 4.85
C LEU A 50 24.34 3.06 5.58
N ASP A 51 25.47 3.17 6.29
CA ASP A 51 25.83 4.37 7.05
C ASP A 51 26.13 5.56 6.14
N GLU A 52 26.85 5.34 5.04
CA GLU A 52 27.11 6.37 4.03
C GLU A 52 25.82 6.85 3.37
N ALA A 53 24.93 5.92 3.01
CA ALA A 53 23.62 6.24 2.44
C ALA A 53 22.76 7.05 3.42
N GLN A 54 22.78 6.71 4.71
CA GLN A 54 22.09 7.47 5.75
C GLN A 54 22.66 8.87 5.94
N ALA A 55 23.98 9.02 5.93
CA ALA A 55 24.64 10.32 6.03
C ALA A 55 24.24 11.25 4.87
N ARG A 56 24.22 10.73 3.63
CA ARG A 56 23.75 11.49 2.45
C ARG A 56 22.27 11.83 2.53
N LYS A 57 21.42 10.91 2.97
CA LYS A 57 19.99 11.17 3.22
C LYS A 57 19.82 12.30 4.22
N HIS A 58 20.60 12.32 5.30
CA HIS A 58 20.56 13.37 6.30
C HIS A 58 21.02 14.72 5.73
N ALA A 59 22.14 14.74 5.01
CA ALA A 59 22.64 15.95 4.34
C ALA A 59 21.60 16.54 3.36
N LEU A 60 20.95 15.70 2.56
CA LEU A 60 19.86 16.11 1.66
C LEU A 60 18.67 16.66 2.44
N ASN A 61 18.28 16.03 3.55
CA ASN A 61 17.18 16.47 4.39
C ASN A 61 17.41 17.85 5.02
N CYS A 62 18.66 18.21 5.31
CA CYS A 62 19.04 19.51 5.86
C CYS A 62 19.28 20.57 4.77
N HIS A 63 19.24 20.21 3.49
CA HIS A 63 19.59 21.13 2.41
C HIS A 63 18.53 22.21 2.19
N ARG A 64 18.94 23.48 2.09
CA ARG A 64 18.02 24.64 1.99
C ARG A 64 17.11 24.60 0.75
N MET A 65 17.59 24.07 -0.38
CA MET A 65 16.79 23.97 -1.60
C MET A 65 15.84 22.77 -1.64
N LYS A 66 15.93 21.86 -0.66
CA LYS A 66 15.11 20.65 -0.64
C LYS A 66 13.61 20.96 -0.83
N PRO A 67 12.99 21.92 -0.11
CA PRO A 67 11.55 22.17 -0.25
C PRO A 67 11.16 22.60 -1.67
N ALA A 68 11.96 23.46 -2.30
CA ALA A 68 11.70 23.95 -3.66
C ALA A 68 11.84 22.83 -4.71
N LEU A 69 12.93 22.06 -4.63
CA LEU A 69 13.16 20.92 -5.53
C LEU A 69 12.06 19.85 -5.36
N PHE A 70 11.67 19.57 -4.11
CA PHE A 70 10.62 18.62 -3.82
C PHE A 70 9.27 19.05 -4.41
N SER A 71 8.93 20.35 -4.33
CA SER A 71 7.72 20.89 -4.97
C SER A 71 7.72 20.66 -6.48
N VAL A 72 8.83 20.98 -7.16
CA VAL A 72 8.97 20.76 -8.60
C VAL A 72 8.84 19.28 -8.96
N LEU A 73 9.45 18.39 -8.18
CA LEU A 73 9.34 16.94 -8.40
C LEU A 73 7.90 16.43 -8.20
N CYS A 74 7.16 16.97 -7.22
CA CYS A 74 5.74 16.69 -7.04
C CYS A 74 4.93 17.13 -8.26
N GLU A 75 5.14 18.36 -8.76
CA GLU A 75 4.46 18.86 -9.96
C GLU A 75 4.76 18.03 -11.21
N ILE A 76 6.02 17.64 -11.42
CA ILE A 76 6.43 16.78 -12.54
C ILE A 76 5.72 15.43 -12.42
N LYS A 77 5.70 14.82 -11.23
CA LYS A 77 5.04 13.53 -11.00
C LYS A 77 3.53 13.61 -11.25
N GLU A 78 2.88 14.69 -10.84
CA GLU A 78 1.46 14.91 -11.07
C GLU A 78 1.15 15.04 -12.57
N LYS A 79 1.95 15.83 -13.30
CA LYS A 79 1.79 16.05 -14.75
C LYS A 79 2.11 14.82 -15.61
N THR A 80 2.89 13.88 -15.10
CA THR A 80 3.37 12.73 -15.89
C THR A 80 2.40 11.54 -15.94
N VAL A 81 1.26 11.56 -15.23
CA VAL A 81 0.15 10.55 -15.29
C VAL A 81 0.58 9.09 -15.00
N LEU A 82 1.86 8.82 -14.72
CA LEU A 82 2.38 7.48 -14.42
C LEU A 82 1.82 6.91 -13.10
N SER A 83 1.25 7.77 -12.26
CA SER A 83 0.87 7.42 -10.90
C SER A 83 -0.53 6.81 -10.77
N ILE A 84 -1.46 6.92 -11.74
CA ILE A 84 -2.89 6.65 -11.47
C ILE A 84 -3.55 5.61 -12.38
N ARG A 85 -2.93 5.22 -13.49
CA ARG A 85 -3.60 4.52 -14.59
C ARG A 85 -3.90 3.02 -14.36
N GLY A 86 -3.82 2.52 -13.13
CA GLY A 86 -3.70 1.08 -12.85
C GLY A 86 -4.96 0.33 -12.43
N VAL A 87 -5.76 0.82 -11.47
CA VAL A 87 -6.83 0.00 -10.87
C VAL A 87 -7.92 0.89 -10.25
N GLN A 88 -8.66 1.62 -11.09
CA GLN A 88 -9.92 2.22 -10.65
C GLN A 88 -11.05 1.26 -11.04
N GLU A 89 -11.15 0.16 -10.31
CA GLU A 89 -12.37 -0.63 -10.23
C GLU A 89 -12.49 -1.01 -8.75
N GLU A 90 -13.42 -0.36 -8.07
CA GLU A 90 -13.85 -0.77 -6.74
C GLU A 90 -14.67 -2.04 -6.99
N ASP A 91 -13.96 -3.17 -7.08
CA ASP A 91 -14.57 -4.46 -7.32
C ASP A 91 -15.60 -4.73 -6.22
N PRO A 92 -16.83 -5.12 -6.58
CA PRO A 92 -17.84 -5.47 -5.59
C PRO A 92 -17.31 -6.59 -4.68
N PRO A 93 -17.78 -6.65 -3.41
CA PRO A 93 -17.35 -7.68 -2.47
C PRO A 93 -17.57 -9.06 -3.07
N ASP A 94 -16.55 -9.92 -2.97
CA ASP A 94 -16.54 -11.23 -3.61
C ASP A 94 -17.80 -12.04 -3.22
N PRO A 95 -18.65 -12.43 -4.20
CA PRO A 95 -19.85 -13.21 -3.95
C PRO A 95 -19.58 -14.52 -3.20
N GLN A 96 -18.39 -15.11 -3.32
CA GLN A 96 -18.01 -16.33 -2.62
C GLN A 96 -17.83 -16.10 -1.12
N ILE A 97 -17.14 -15.01 -0.75
CA ILE A 97 -16.94 -14.64 0.66
C ILE A 97 -18.30 -14.38 1.32
N MET A 98 -19.18 -13.65 0.64
CA MET A 98 -20.52 -13.36 1.16
C MET A 98 -21.35 -14.64 1.36
N ARG A 99 -21.21 -15.63 0.47
CA ARG A 99 -21.88 -16.93 0.62
C ARG A 99 -21.36 -17.69 1.84
N LEU A 100 -20.04 -17.73 2.04
CA LEU A 100 -19.43 -18.36 3.21
C LEU A 100 -19.84 -17.67 4.51
N ASP A 101 -19.95 -16.34 4.51
CA ASP A 101 -20.43 -15.58 5.68
C ASP A 101 -21.85 -15.98 6.09
N ASN A 102 -22.76 -16.05 5.13
CA ASN A 102 -24.13 -16.49 5.39
C ASN A 102 -24.18 -17.95 5.90
N MET A 103 -23.29 -18.81 5.40
CA MET A 103 -23.19 -20.20 5.87
C MET A 103 -22.69 -20.27 7.32
N LEU A 104 -21.60 -19.57 7.64
CA LEU A 104 -21.07 -19.52 9.01
C LEU A 104 -22.07 -18.89 9.99
N LEU A 105 -22.85 -17.90 9.54
CA LEU A 105 -23.86 -17.27 10.37
C LEU A 105 -25.05 -18.20 10.66
N ALA A 106 -25.48 -18.97 9.67
CA ALA A 106 -26.54 -19.98 9.85
C ALA A 106 -26.13 -21.08 10.85
N GLU A 107 -24.86 -21.48 10.88
CA GLU A 107 -24.31 -22.48 11.81
C GLU A 107 -23.96 -21.89 13.20
N GLY A 108 -24.21 -20.59 13.38
CA GLY A 108 -23.86 -19.84 14.60
C GLY A 108 -22.35 -19.75 14.85
N VAL A 109 -21.53 -19.88 13.80
CA VAL A 109 -20.07 -19.79 13.87
C VAL A 109 -19.58 -18.35 13.68
N SER A 110 -20.25 -17.54 12.86
CA SER A 110 -20.01 -16.10 12.72
C SER A 110 -21.23 -15.30 13.17
N GLY A 111 -21.08 -14.44 14.15
CA GLY A 111 -22.16 -13.57 14.64
C GLY A 111 -21.67 -12.67 15.77
N PRO A 112 -22.39 -11.60 16.12
CA PRO A 112 -22.04 -10.74 17.24
C PRO A 112 -22.21 -11.54 18.53
N GLU A 113 -21.16 -12.24 18.94
CA GLU A 113 -21.01 -12.87 20.24
C GLU A 113 -20.82 -11.75 21.28
N LYS A 114 -21.84 -10.92 21.47
CA LYS A 114 -21.92 -10.00 22.59
C LYS A 114 -22.35 -10.83 23.80
N GLY A 115 -21.36 -11.43 24.47
CA GLY A 115 -21.39 -11.99 25.82
C GLY A 115 -22.70 -12.66 26.27
N GLY A 116 -22.69 -13.99 26.35
CA GLY A 116 -23.71 -14.72 27.15
C GLY A 116 -24.57 -15.73 26.40
N GLY A 117 -24.03 -16.40 25.37
CA GLY A 117 -24.67 -17.56 24.72
C GLY A 117 -24.96 -18.75 25.65
N SER A 118 -24.64 -18.67 26.94
CA SER A 118 -25.01 -19.65 27.96
C SER A 118 -26.49 -19.56 28.37
N ALA A 119 -27.18 -18.43 28.15
CA ALA A 119 -28.57 -18.27 28.60
C ALA A 119 -29.62 -18.78 27.61
N ALA A 120 -29.44 -18.56 26.30
CA ALA A 120 -30.42 -18.96 25.28
C ALA A 120 -30.37 -20.48 24.99
N ALA A 121 -29.18 -21.08 24.99
CA ALA A 121 -29.04 -22.53 24.84
C ALA A 121 -29.53 -23.31 26.07
N ALA A 122 -29.41 -22.73 27.27
CA ALA A 122 -29.94 -23.31 28.50
C ALA A 122 -31.48 -23.26 28.55
N ALA A 123 -32.11 -22.21 28.02
CA ALA A 123 -33.57 -22.10 27.95
C ALA A 123 -34.19 -23.15 27.01
N ALA A 124 -33.52 -23.49 25.89
CA ALA A 124 -33.98 -24.55 24.99
C ALA A 124 -33.76 -25.96 25.57
N ALA A 125 -32.69 -26.18 26.34
CA ALA A 125 -32.43 -27.46 27.00
C ALA A 125 -33.41 -27.75 28.16
N ALA A 126 -33.92 -26.72 28.83
CA ALA A 126 -34.89 -26.85 29.92
C ALA A 126 -36.29 -27.29 29.45
N ALA A 127 -36.61 -27.19 28.15
CA ALA A 127 -37.92 -27.55 27.59
C ALA A 127 -38.02 -29.00 27.08
N ALA A 128 -36.89 -29.70 26.88
CA ALA A 128 -36.87 -31.06 26.35
C ALA A 128 -36.66 -32.08 27.48
N GLY A 129 -37.72 -32.30 28.27
CA GLY A 129 -37.80 -33.46 29.17
C GLY A 129 -37.97 -34.74 28.35
N GLY A 130 -36.91 -35.54 28.23
CA GLY A 130 -36.92 -36.87 27.61
C GLY A 130 -35.67 -37.67 27.94
N SER A 131 -35.84 -38.91 28.39
CA SER A 131 -34.86 -39.81 29.02
C SER A 131 -33.48 -39.92 28.33
N PRO A 132 -32.36 -39.88 29.08
CA PRO A 132 -30.99 -40.02 28.56
C PRO A 132 -30.54 -41.49 28.72
N THR A 133 -29.70 -42.06 27.85
CA THR A 133 -28.26 -42.06 28.15
C THR A 133 -27.33 -42.19 26.93
N ASP A 134 -27.81 -42.54 25.74
CA ASP A 134 -26.92 -42.78 24.57
C ASP A 134 -26.93 -41.59 23.58
N SER A 135 -28.09 -41.19 23.07
CA SER A 135 -28.23 -40.01 22.19
C SER A 135 -27.89 -38.68 22.87
N SER A 136 -27.94 -38.62 24.21
CA SER A 136 -27.55 -37.43 24.97
C SER A 136 -26.03 -37.21 24.97
N ILE A 137 -25.24 -38.29 24.87
CA ILE A 137 -23.78 -38.21 24.83
C ILE A 137 -23.33 -37.77 23.43
N GLU A 138 -23.92 -38.32 22.37
CA GLU A 138 -23.63 -37.91 20.98
C GLU A 138 -23.98 -36.45 20.70
N HIS A 139 -25.11 -35.97 21.22
CA HIS A 139 -25.47 -34.54 21.15
C HIS A 139 -24.55 -33.65 21.98
N SER A 140 -24.03 -34.15 23.10
CA SER A 140 -23.02 -33.46 23.92
C SER A 140 -21.71 -33.33 23.15
N ASP A 141 -21.23 -34.41 22.53
CA ASP A 141 -19.99 -34.44 21.77
C ASP A 141 -20.07 -33.60 20.49
N TYR A 142 -21.19 -33.63 19.78
CA TYR A 142 -21.46 -32.75 18.65
C TYR A 142 -21.38 -31.27 19.07
N ARG A 143 -22.08 -30.89 20.15
CA ARG A 143 -22.03 -29.51 20.67
C ARG A 143 -20.62 -29.10 21.09
N ALA A 144 -19.89 -29.99 21.77
CA ALA A 144 -18.52 -29.72 22.19
C ALA A 144 -17.59 -29.49 21.00
N LYS A 145 -17.70 -30.34 19.96
CA LYS A 145 -16.92 -30.18 18.71
C LYS A 145 -17.30 -28.94 17.93
N LEU A 146 -18.59 -28.60 17.85
CA LEU A 146 -19.03 -27.35 17.21
C LEU A 146 -18.49 -26.13 17.98
N ALA A 147 -18.53 -26.14 19.32
CA ALA A 147 -17.92 -25.10 20.13
C ALA A 147 -16.41 -24.99 19.90
N GLN A 148 -15.70 -26.12 19.73
CA GLN A 148 -14.28 -26.13 19.37
C GLN A 148 -14.04 -25.49 17.99
N ILE A 149 -14.84 -25.81 16.97
CA ILE A 149 -14.74 -25.19 15.64
C ILE A 149 -14.93 -23.67 15.73
N ARG A 150 -15.93 -23.22 16.52
CA ARG A 150 -16.16 -21.79 16.76
C ARG A 150 -14.96 -21.12 17.42
N GLN A 151 -14.41 -21.73 18.46
CA GLN A 151 -13.26 -21.18 19.17
C GLN A 151 -12.05 -21.05 18.24
N ILE A 152 -11.75 -22.08 17.44
CA ILE A 152 -10.66 -22.05 16.47
C ILE A 152 -10.87 -20.94 15.45
N TYR A 153 -12.07 -20.86 14.84
CA TYR A 153 -12.40 -19.82 13.87
C TYR A 153 -12.17 -18.41 14.41
N HIS A 154 -12.69 -18.09 15.60
CA HIS A 154 -12.50 -16.76 16.20
C HIS A 154 -11.03 -16.49 16.56
N SER A 155 -10.31 -17.49 17.08
CA SER A 155 -8.89 -17.33 17.41
C SER A 155 -8.01 -17.10 16.18
N GLU A 156 -8.32 -17.75 15.06
CA GLU A 156 -7.61 -17.57 13.79
C GLU A 156 -8.02 -16.26 13.11
N LEU A 157 -9.30 -15.87 13.23
CA LEU A 157 -9.80 -14.59 12.72
C LEU A 157 -9.11 -13.41 13.44
N GLU A 158 -8.96 -13.47 14.76
CA GLU A 158 -8.27 -12.44 15.54
C GLU A 158 -6.79 -12.31 15.12
N LYS A 159 -6.09 -13.45 14.94
CA LYS A 159 -4.70 -13.44 14.44
C LYS A 159 -4.62 -12.84 13.04
N TYR A 160 -5.56 -13.18 12.17
CA TYR A 160 -5.66 -12.62 10.83
C TYR A 160 -5.86 -11.10 10.86
N GLU A 161 -6.82 -10.61 11.65
CA GLU A 161 -7.12 -9.18 11.78
C GLU A 161 -5.94 -8.39 12.37
N GLN A 162 -5.27 -8.95 13.38
CA GLN A 162 -4.07 -8.38 13.97
C GLN A 162 -2.94 -8.29 12.92
N ALA A 163 -2.65 -9.39 12.21
CA ALA A 163 -1.61 -9.39 11.18
C ALA A 163 -1.92 -8.42 10.03
N CYS A 164 -3.19 -8.32 9.62
CA CYS A 164 -3.63 -7.36 8.61
C CYS A 164 -3.41 -5.92 9.06
N SER A 165 -3.75 -5.63 10.32
CA SER A 165 -3.61 -4.30 10.91
C SER A 165 -2.14 -3.92 11.05
N GLU A 166 -1.29 -4.80 11.60
CA GLU A 166 0.14 -4.57 11.75
C GLU A 166 0.84 -4.34 10.42
N PHE A 167 0.57 -5.21 9.43
CA PHE A 167 1.17 -5.09 8.11
C PHE A 167 0.73 -3.80 7.40
N THR A 168 -0.56 -3.48 7.44
CA THR A 168 -1.10 -2.26 6.82
C THR A 168 -0.51 -1.01 7.48
N ASN A 169 -0.41 -0.98 8.80
CA ASN A 169 0.23 0.11 9.55
C ASN A 169 1.71 0.24 9.19
N HIS A 170 2.43 -0.88 9.10
CA HIS A 170 3.84 -0.89 8.71
C HIS A 170 4.03 -0.28 7.31
N VAL A 171 3.24 -0.70 6.33
CA VAL A 171 3.31 -0.17 4.96
C VAL A 171 2.93 1.31 4.92
N MET A 172 1.87 1.73 5.62
CA MET A 172 1.49 3.14 5.69
C MET A 172 2.61 4.00 6.29
N ASN A 173 3.23 3.55 7.38
CA ASN A 173 4.34 4.26 8.02
C ASN A 173 5.55 4.35 7.09
N LEU A 174 5.89 3.25 6.40
CA LEU A 174 6.97 3.21 5.42
C LEU A 174 6.71 4.19 4.27
N LEU A 175 5.51 4.19 3.69
CA LEU A 175 5.16 5.08 2.58
C LEU A 175 5.13 6.55 3.02
N ARG A 176 4.65 6.85 4.23
CA ARG A 176 4.70 8.20 4.80
C ARG A 176 6.13 8.68 5.08
N GLU A 177 7.01 7.79 5.53
CA GLU A 177 8.42 8.15 5.72
C GLU A 177 9.10 8.38 4.37
N GLN A 178 8.84 7.53 3.38
CA GLN A 178 9.35 7.70 2.02
C GLN A 178 8.81 8.97 1.35
N SER A 179 7.55 9.35 1.59
CA SER A 179 6.95 10.54 1.01
C SER A 179 7.64 11.85 1.44
N ARG A 180 8.52 11.81 2.45
CA ARG A 180 9.35 12.96 2.89
C ARG A 180 10.57 13.23 2.01
N THR A 181 10.99 12.23 1.23
CA THR A 181 12.23 12.30 0.43
C THR A 181 12.00 12.02 -1.05
N ARG A 182 10.85 11.46 -1.42
CA ARG A 182 10.42 11.32 -2.81
C ARG A 182 8.93 11.66 -2.95
N PRO A 183 8.48 12.21 -4.08
CA PRO A 183 7.07 12.47 -4.28
C PRO A 183 6.25 11.17 -4.23
N ILE A 184 5.39 11.03 -3.22
CA ILE A 184 4.36 9.99 -3.13
C ILE A 184 3.05 10.70 -2.78
N SER A 185 2.04 10.56 -3.62
CA SER A 185 0.73 11.14 -3.40
C SER A 185 -0.08 10.31 -2.40
N PRO A 186 -0.99 10.93 -1.62
CA PRO A 186 -1.91 10.20 -0.74
C PRO A 186 -2.69 9.10 -1.48
N LYS A 187 -3.12 9.37 -2.73
CA LYS A 187 -3.83 8.42 -3.59
C LYS A 187 -3.02 7.16 -3.90
N GLU A 188 -1.69 7.26 -3.98
CA GLU A 188 -0.82 6.08 -4.15
C GLU A 188 -0.75 5.24 -2.88
N ILE A 189 -0.73 5.88 -1.72
CA ILE A 189 -0.73 5.20 -0.42
C ILE A 189 -2.04 4.43 -0.26
N GLU A 190 -3.17 5.08 -0.51
CA GLU A 190 -4.51 4.45 -0.50
C GLU A 190 -4.58 3.25 -1.44
N ARG A 191 -4.01 3.36 -2.65
CA ARG A 191 -3.97 2.24 -3.60
C ARG A 191 -3.15 1.06 -3.08
N MET A 192 -1.99 1.31 -2.50
CA MET A 192 -1.17 0.25 -1.92
C MET A 192 -1.96 -0.48 -0.82
N VAL A 193 -2.65 0.26 0.05
CA VAL A 193 -3.51 -0.31 1.10
C VAL A 193 -4.65 -1.14 0.49
N ALA A 194 -5.31 -0.65 -0.56
CA ALA A 194 -6.36 -1.42 -1.24
C ALA A 194 -5.84 -2.73 -1.86
N ILE A 195 -4.64 -2.72 -2.47
CA ILE A 195 -4.00 -3.94 -3.01
C ILE A 195 -3.70 -4.94 -1.88
N ILE A 196 -3.26 -4.44 -0.72
CA ILE A 196 -3.00 -5.25 0.45
C ILE A 196 -4.28 -5.92 0.95
N HIS A 197 -5.38 -5.17 1.09
CA HIS A 197 -6.67 -5.74 1.49
C HIS A 197 -7.18 -6.80 0.50
N ARG A 198 -7.05 -6.58 -0.81
CA ARG A 198 -7.39 -7.59 -1.81
C ARG A 198 -6.58 -8.88 -1.62
N LYS A 199 -5.28 -8.78 -1.33
CA LYS A 199 -4.44 -9.96 -1.06
C LYS A 199 -4.86 -10.68 0.23
N PHE A 200 -5.17 -9.93 1.28
CA PHE A 200 -5.63 -10.50 2.54
C PHE A 200 -7.02 -11.14 2.45
N SER A 201 -7.89 -10.66 1.56
CA SER A 201 -9.22 -11.21 1.35
C SER A 201 -9.19 -12.70 0.95
N SER A 202 -8.18 -13.12 0.18
CA SER A 202 -7.97 -14.54 -0.18
C SER A 202 -7.71 -15.43 1.05
N ILE A 203 -6.92 -14.94 2.02
CA ILE A 203 -6.64 -15.66 3.27
C ILE A 203 -7.93 -15.76 4.11
N GLN A 204 -8.70 -14.68 4.19
CA GLN A 204 -9.99 -14.68 4.89
C GLN A 204 -10.97 -15.68 4.26
N MET A 205 -11.02 -15.75 2.93
CA MET A 205 -11.84 -16.72 2.21
C MET A 205 -11.45 -18.16 2.56
N GLN A 206 -10.15 -18.47 2.58
CA GLN A 206 -9.65 -19.80 2.96
C GLN A 206 -10.04 -20.19 4.39
N LEU A 207 -9.91 -19.26 5.34
CA LEU A 207 -10.31 -19.50 6.73
C LEU A 207 -11.82 -19.81 6.83
N LYS A 208 -12.65 -19.00 6.17
CA LYS A 208 -14.11 -19.20 6.16
C LYS A 208 -14.50 -20.51 5.49
N GLN A 209 -13.86 -20.84 4.37
CA GLN A 209 -14.09 -22.09 3.64
C GLN A 209 -13.72 -23.32 4.49
N SER A 210 -12.52 -23.35 5.07
CA SER A 210 -12.08 -24.45 5.93
C SER A 210 -13.01 -24.65 7.13
N THR A 211 -13.51 -23.56 7.69
CA THR A 211 -14.48 -23.60 8.80
C THR A 211 -15.82 -24.17 8.35
N CYS A 212 -16.35 -23.74 7.20
CA CYS A 212 -17.58 -24.29 6.62
C CYS A 212 -17.45 -25.80 6.35
N GLU A 213 -16.34 -26.23 5.76
CA GLU A 213 -16.05 -27.65 5.50
C GLU A 213 -16.00 -28.46 6.79
N ALA A 214 -15.36 -27.94 7.86
CA ALA A 214 -15.32 -28.59 9.16
C ALA A 214 -16.73 -28.78 9.76
N VAL A 215 -17.61 -27.77 9.63
CA VAL A 215 -19.00 -27.88 10.08
C VAL A 215 -19.78 -28.89 9.25
N MET A 216 -19.62 -28.88 7.92
CA MET A 216 -20.28 -29.86 7.04
C MET A 216 -19.88 -31.30 7.39
N ILE A 217 -18.58 -31.55 7.61
CA ILE A 217 -18.08 -32.87 8.03
C ILE A 217 -18.64 -33.24 9.41
N LEU A 218 -18.72 -32.29 10.34
CA LEU A 218 -19.29 -32.54 11.66
C LEU A 218 -20.78 -32.93 11.56
N ARG A 219 -21.57 -32.25 10.72
CA ARG A 219 -22.98 -32.58 10.49
C ARG A 219 -23.13 -33.97 9.88
N SER A 220 -22.38 -34.29 8.82
CA SER A 220 -22.44 -35.59 8.14
C SER A 220 -22.05 -36.78 9.04
N ARG A 221 -21.26 -36.56 10.10
CA ARG A 221 -20.86 -37.63 11.02
C ARG A 221 -21.84 -37.89 12.16
N PHE A 222 -22.70 -36.93 12.49
CA PHE A 222 -23.54 -36.96 13.69
C PHE A 222 -25.04 -36.81 13.41
N LEU A 223 -25.42 -36.40 12.19
CA LEU A 223 -26.81 -36.12 11.81
C LEU A 223 -27.28 -36.87 10.55
N ASP A 224 -26.34 -37.42 9.76
CA ASP A 224 -26.62 -38.38 8.68
C ASP A 224 -26.25 -39.79 9.17
#